data_AF-A0A068R0D8-F1
#
_entry.id   AF-A0A068R0D8-F1
#
_cell.length_a   1.000
_cell.length_b   1.000
_cell.length_c   1.000
_cell.angle_alpha   90.00
_cell.angle_beta   90.00
_cell.angle_gamma   90.00
#
_symmetry.space_group_name_H-M   'P 1'
#
loop_
_entity.id
_entity.type
_entity.pdbx_description
1 polymer ?
#
loop_
_entity_poly.entity_id
_entity_poly.type
_entity_poly.pdbx_seq_one_letter_code
_entity_poly.pdbx_strand_id
1 'polypeptide(L)'
;MCVHTAHELMNIVWNDKAPEFVKDVMTSTTTIESPIQLSVGSDSFCNTLKVWQRAFPTLLYKEGSITTHDNEIVVEWTVKGKHLGEFLGISATGKDLVYQGSSRFTFMHNKISYYSSVVDIQSILGQLMESSLAQCENLKLRSPLEDLYDVIQQLLSPFLTRRQVECLSLSTLSLSVKEVATILKIKDSSVQTHLKRAFELLNISNKKMFMTYICDNNTIEVLIRMGVYLKQKI
;
A
#
# COMPACT_ATOMS: atom_id res chain seq x y z
N MET A 1 14.62 -8.85 37.17
CA MET A 1 13.49 -7.91 37.11
C MET A 1 13.22 -7.48 35.68
N CYS A 2 14.16 -6.82 34.98
CA CYS A 2 13.94 -6.32 33.61
C CYS A 2 13.55 -7.42 32.59
N VAL A 3 14.21 -8.59 32.61
CA VAL A 3 13.84 -9.72 31.73
C VAL A 3 12.41 -10.19 31.97
N HIS A 4 12.01 -10.30 33.23
CA HIS A 4 10.65 -10.66 33.60
C HIS A 4 9.64 -9.64 33.08
N THR A 5 9.92 -8.34 33.24
CA THR A 5 9.08 -7.25 32.71
C THR A 5 8.98 -7.29 31.19
N ALA A 6 10.07 -7.58 30.47
CA ALA A 6 10.05 -7.69 29.01
C ALA A 6 9.20 -8.89 28.54
N HIS A 7 9.39 -10.05 29.17
CA HIS A 7 8.60 -11.26 28.91
C HIS A 7 7.10 -11.05 29.20
N GLU A 8 6.79 -10.45 30.35
CA GLU A 8 5.43 -10.18 30.80
C GLU A 8 4.73 -9.18 29.86
N LEU A 9 5.42 -8.10 29.48
CA LEU A 9 4.92 -7.14 28.50
C LEU A 9 4.54 -7.82 27.18
N MET A 10 5.44 -8.66 26.63
CA MET A 10 5.18 -9.34 25.36
C MET A 10 3.99 -10.29 25.45
N ASN A 11 3.88 -11.07 26.52
CA ASN A 11 2.76 -11.99 26.71
C ASN A 11 1.43 -11.27 26.92
N ILE A 12 1.36 -10.27 27.80
CA ILE A 12 0.12 -9.55 28.09
C ILE A 12 -0.37 -8.77 26.86
N VAL A 13 0.53 -8.10 26.14
CA VAL A 13 0.16 -7.34 24.95
C VAL A 13 -0.28 -8.27 23.82
N TRP A 14 0.48 -9.33 23.56
CA TRP A 14 0.27 -10.12 22.35
C TRP A 14 -0.63 -11.34 22.54
N ASN A 15 -0.61 -12.02 23.69
CA ASN A 15 -1.50 -13.14 23.97
C ASN A 15 -2.82 -12.68 24.61
N ASP A 16 -2.74 -11.86 25.67
CA ASP A 16 -3.94 -11.41 26.39
C ASP A 16 -4.65 -10.22 25.71
N LYS A 17 -4.05 -9.67 24.64
CA LYS A 17 -4.57 -8.53 23.87
C LYS A 17 -4.85 -7.31 24.74
N ALA A 18 -4.00 -7.06 25.73
CA ALA A 18 -4.10 -5.94 26.67
C ALA A 18 -3.04 -4.87 26.38
N PRO A 19 -3.21 -4.04 25.32
CA PRO A 19 -2.19 -3.07 24.90
C PRO A 19 -1.97 -1.96 25.92
N GLU A 20 -2.92 -1.71 26.83
CA GLU A 20 -2.80 -0.67 27.86
C GLU A 20 -1.71 -0.97 28.91
N PHE A 21 -1.27 -2.23 29.04
CA PHE A 21 -0.21 -2.63 29.97
C PHE A 21 1.13 -1.91 29.70
N VAL A 22 1.33 -1.40 28.48
CA VAL A 22 2.50 -0.55 28.17
C VAL A 22 2.64 0.65 29.10
N LYS A 23 1.53 1.18 29.63
CA LYS A 23 1.53 2.31 30.58
C LYS A 23 2.16 1.96 31.92
N ASP A 24 2.13 0.69 32.30
CA ASP A 24 2.66 0.22 33.57
C ASP A 24 4.17 -0.02 33.53
N VAL A 25 4.75 -0.16 32.34
CA VAL A 25 6.16 -0.52 32.17
C VAL A 25 6.98 0.50 31.37
N MET A 26 6.34 1.42 30.66
CA MET A 26 6.98 2.51 29.89
C MET A 26 6.80 3.87 30.57
N THR A 27 7.53 4.88 30.09
CA THR A 27 7.37 6.29 30.46
C THR A 27 6.73 7.08 29.32
N SER A 28 6.31 8.32 29.59
CA SER A 28 5.84 9.25 28.54
C SER A 28 6.94 9.65 27.55
N THR A 29 8.20 9.37 27.87
CA THR A 29 9.38 9.70 27.07
C THR A 29 10.03 8.49 26.41
N THR A 30 9.47 7.29 26.58
CA THR A 30 9.97 6.08 25.93
C THR A 30 9.94 6.28 24.41
N THR A 31 11.05 5.99 23.74
CA THR A 31 11.11 5.96 22.27
C THR A 31 10.70 4.58 21.76
N ILE A 32 9.82 4.54 20.76
CA ILE A 32 9.24 3.31 20.21
C ILE A 32 9.47 3.27 18.70
N GLU A 33 10.25 2.29 18.24
CA GLU A 33 10.43 1.97 16.82
C GLU A 33 9.64 0.69 16.49
N SER A 34 8.35 0.85 16.21
CA SER A 34 7.54 -0.27 15.74
C SER A 34 7.72 -0.47 14.23
N PRO A 35 7.41 -1.65 13.69
CA PRO A 35 7.58 -1.92 12.26
C PRO A 35 6.79 -0.99 11.32
N ILE A 36 5.72 -0.36 11.82
CA ILE A 36 4.83 0.49 11.02
C ILE A 36 4.85 1.96 11.44
N GLN A 37 5.51 2.29 12.56
CA GLN A 37 5.45 3.63 13.14
C GLN A 37 6.59 3.88 14.14
N LEU A 38 7.28 5.01 13.97
CA LEU A 38 8.11 5.62 15.00
C LEU A 38 7.23 6.50 15.90
N SER A 39 7.35 6.35 17.21
CA SER A 39 6.56 7.13 18.16
C SER A 39 7.28 7.34 19.51
N VAL A 40 6.74 8.25 20.32
CA VAL A 40 7.21 8.52 21.68
C VAL A 40 6.03 8.41 22.63
N GLY A 41 6.26 7.75 23.77
CA GLY A 41 5.30 7.59 24.85
C GLY A 41 4.31 6.42 24.68
N SER A 42 3.84 5.92 25.81
CA SER A 42 2.98 4.74 25.93
C SER A 42 1.63 4.86 25.19
N ASP A 43 1.04 6.05 25.13
CA ASP A 43 -0.27 6.25 24.49
C ASP A 43 -0.22 6.04 22.98
N SER A 44 0.81 6.58 22.32
CA SER A 44 1.00 6.41 20.88
C SER A 44 1.26 4.94 20.54
N PHE A 45 2.12 4.28 21.33
CA PHE A 45 2.41 2.86 21.13
C PHE A 45 1.17 1.97 21.36
N CYS A 46 0.34 2.28 22.36
CA CYS A 46 -0.93 1.57 22.57
C CYS A 46 -1.84 1.61 21.33
N ASN A 47 -1.91 2.76 20.64
CA ASN A 47 -2.66 2.88 19.39
C ASN A 47 -2.05 2.02 18.27
N THR A 48 -0.71 2.01 18.14
CA THR A 48 -0.02 1.14 17.18
C THR A 48 -0.32 -0.35 17.45
N LEU A 49 -0.28 -0.78 18.71
CA LEU A 49 -0.61 -2.16 19.10
C LEU A 49 -2.06 -2.53 18.74
N LYS A 50 -3.01 -1.61 18.95
CA LYS A 50 -4.41 -1.79 18.57
C LYS A 50 -4.59 -1.99 17.06
N VAL A 51 -3.75 -1.39 16.21
CA VAL A 51 -3.77 -1.64 14.75
C VAL A 51 -3.43 -3.11 14.46
N TRP A 52 -2.34 -3.61 15.04
CA TRP A 52 -1.93 -5.01 14.87
C TRP A 52 -2.98 -5.99 15.41
N GLN A 53 -3.51 -5.74 16.61
CA GLN A 53 -4.51 -6.62 17.24
C GLN A 53 -5.85 -6.62 16.48
N ARG A 54 -6.22 -5.50 15.85
CA ARG A 54 -7.42 -5.42 15.00
C ARG A 54 -7.23 -6.17 13.69
N ALA A 55 -6.06 -6.05 13.07
CA ALA A 55 -5.72 -6.76 11.83
C ALA A 55 -5.62 -8.28 12.05
N PHE A 56 -5.05 -8.69 13.18
CA PHE A 56 -4.74 -10.08 13.51
C PHE A 56 -5.30 -10.48 14.89
N PRO A 57 -6.63 -10.51 15.08
CA PRO A 57 -7.24 -10.73 16.40
C PRO A 57 -6.98 -12.13 16.96
N THR A 58 -6.70 -13.11 16.10
CA THR A 58 -6.36 -14.50 16.48
C THR A 58 -4.85 -14.74 16.62
N LEU A 59 -4.04 -13.67 16.59
CA LEU A 59 -2.60 -13.74 16.78
C LEU A 59 -2.26 -14.49 18.07
N LEU A 60 -1.36 -15.47 17.97
CA LEU A 60 -0.76 -16.19 19.07
C LEU A 60 0.74 -15.96 19.02
N TYR A 61 1.25 -15.30 20.05
CA TYR A 61 2.66 -15.02 20.24
C TYR A 61 3.33 -16.20 20.94
N LYS A 62 4.49 -16.60 20.40
CA LYS A 62 5.38 -17.57 21.01
C LYS A 62 6.76 -16.95 21.15
N GLU A 63 7.20 -16.84 22.40
CA GLU A 63 8.57 -16.44 22.72
C GLU A 63 9.57 -17.51 22.23
N GLY A 64 10.65 -17.04 21.62
CA GLY A 64 11.80 -17.83 21.22
C GLY A 64 12.92 -17.68 22.24
N SER A 65 14.08 -17.19 21.81
CA SER A 65 15.22 -16.92 22.70
C SER A 65 15.18 -15.52 23.28
N ILE A 66 15.69 -15.38 24.50
CA ILE A 66 15.98 -14.09 25.14
C ILE A 66 17.49 -13.95 25.29
N THR A 67 18.04 -12.85 24.82
CA THR A 67 19.45 -12.49 24.99
C THR A 67 19.55 -11.18 25.77
N THR A 68 20.47 -11.13 26.73
CA THR A 68 20.71 -9.93 27.54
C THR A 68 22.14 -9.44 27.33
N HIS A 69 22.30 -8.16 27.03
CA HIS A 69 23.61 -7.51 26.92
C HIS A 69 23.54 -6.12 27.58
N ASP A 70 24.31 -5.90 28.63
CA ASP A 70 24.26 -4.69 29.46
C ASP A 70 22.83 -4.35 29.92
N ASN A 71 22.29 -3.22 29.45
CA ASN A 71 20.94 -2.74 29.75
C ASN A 71 19.93 -3.08 28.62
N GLU A 72 20.35 -3.86 27.64
CA GLU A 72 19.52 -4.28 26.51
C GLU A 72 19.05 -5.73 26.68
N ILE A 73 17.77 -5.93 26.39
CA ILE A 73 17.15 -7.25 26.30
C ILE A 73 16.62 -7.39 24.87
N VAL A 74 16.99 -8.48 24.20
CA VAL A 74 16.47 -8.85 22.88
C VAL A 74 15.67 -10.13 23.03
N VAL A 75 14.43 -10.10 22.56
CA VAL A 75 13.53 -11.25 22.53
C VAL A 75 13.25 -11.60 21.09
N GLU A 76 13.65 -12.79 20.67
CA GLU A 76 13.21 -13.39 19.40
C GLU A 76 11.88 -14.08 19.59
N TRP A 77 11.03 -14.05 18.58
CA TRP A 77 9.69 -14.60 18.69
C TRP A 77 9.08 -15.00 17.36
N THR A 78 8.06 -15.84 17.42
CA THR A 78 7.22 -16.23 16.28
C THR A 78 5.77 -15.98 16.60
N VAL A 79 5.01 -15.59 15.58
CA VAL A 79 3.58 -15.37 15.65
C VAL A 79 2.88 -16.23 14.60
N LYS A 80 1.72 -16.77 14.96
CA LYS A 80 0.74 -17.32 14.03
C LYS A 80 -0.62 -16.65 14.23
N GLY A 81 -1.40 -16.43 13.18
CA GLY A 81 -2.71 -15.82 13.30
C GLY A 81 -3.47 -15.81 11.98
N LYS A 82 -4.60 -15.07 11.96
CA LYS A 82 -5.46 -14.91 10.80
C LYS A 82 -5.71 -13.43 10.52
N HIS A 83 -5.64 -13.02 9.25
CA HIS A 83 -5.90 -11.64 8.83
C HIS A 83 -7.41 -11.37 8.72
N LEU A 84 -7.97 -10.73 9.74
CA LEU A 84 -9.41 -10.52 9.90
C LEU A 84 -9.82 -9.04 10.05
N GLY A 85 -8.85 -8.13 10.08
CA GLY A 85 -9.08 -6.69 9.96
C GLY A 85 -8.30 -6.11 8.78
N GLU A 86 -8.43 -4.81 8.55
CA GLU A 86 -7.57 -4.12 7.57
C GLU A 86 -6.14 -3.98 8.12
N PHE A 87 -5.14 -4.21 7.26
CA PHE A 87 -3.74 -3.97 7.59
C PHE A 87 -3.02 -3.26 6.43
N LEU A 88 -2.48 -2.07 6.69
CA LEU A 88 -1.74 -1.26 5.72
C LEU A 88 -2.48 -1.08 4.36
N GLY A 89 -3.79 -0.85 4.42
CA GLY A 89 -4.64 -0.67 3.24
C GLY A 89 -5.13 -1.97 2.58
N ILE A 90 -4.72 -3.14 3.08
CA ILE A 90 -5.22 -4.44 2.61
C ILE A 90 -6.43 -4.82 3.47
N SER A 91 -7.59 -5.00 2.84
CA SER A 91 -8.79 -5.50 3.52
C SER A 91 -8.60 -6.91 4.06
N ALA A 92 -9.36 -7.25 5.12
CA ALA A 92 -9.33 -8.57 5.74
C ALA A 92 -9.46 -9.70 4.70
N THR A 93 -8.41 -10.53 4.58
CA THR A 93 -8.36 -11.60 3.56
C THR A 93 -8.81 -12.95 4.09
N GLY A 94 -8.95 -13.10 5.40
CA GLY A 94 -9.31 -14.37 6.05
C GLY A 94 -8.20 -15.42 6.03
N LYS A 95 -7.00 -15.07 5.56
CA LYS A 95 -5.86 -15.98 5.44
C LYS A 95 -5.13 -16.18 6.75
N ASP A 96 -4.55 -17.37 6.87
CA ASP A 96 -3.57 -17.66 7.90
C ASP A 96 -2.23 -16.97 7.58
N LEU A 97 -1.51 -16.67 8.65
CA LEU A 97 -0.30 -15.85 8.66
C LEU A 97 0.66 -16.46 9.68
N VAL A 98 1.93 -16.61 9.28
CA VAL A 98 3.03 -16.94 10.20
C VAL A 98 4.19 -16.01 9.91
N TYR A 99 4.72 -15.38 10.95
CA TYR A 99 5.90 -14.52 10.83
C TYR A 99 6.70 -14.54 12.12
N GLN A 100 7.94 -14.08 12.02
CA GLN A 100 8.87 -14.00 13.13
C GLN A 100 9.50 -12.61 13.18
N GLY A 101 10.08 -12.30 14.32
CA GLY A 101 10.71 -11.03 14.55
C GLY A 101 11.57 -11.03 15.80
N SER A 102 12.07 -9.84 16.11
CA SER A 102 12.72 -9.58 17.37
C SER A 102 12.20 -8.28 17.97
N SER A 103 12.20 -8.21 19.30
CA SER A 103 11.93 -6.99 20.05
C SER A 103 13.12 -6.69 20.95
N ARG A 104 13.58 -5.43 20.93
CA ARG A 104 14.66 -4.92 21.77
C ARG A 104 14.09 -3.96 22.80
N PHE A 105 14.60 -4.06 24.02
CA PHE A 105 14.22 -3.23 25.14
C PHE A 105 15.48 -2.65 25.79
N THR A 106 15.49 -1.35 26.04
CA THR A 106 16.49 -0.72 26.91
C THR A 106 15.80 -0.23 28.17
N PHE A 107 16.40 -0.51 29.33
CA PHE A 107 15.83 -0.16 30.62
C PHE A 107 16.57 1.00 31.30
N MET A 108 15.79 1.87 31.95
CA MET A 108 16.26 2.94 32.84
C MET A 108 15.37 2.96 34.08
N HIS A 109 15.96 2.85 35.27
CA HIS A 109 15.22 2.86 36.55
C HIS A 109 14.01 1.89 36.58
N ASN A 110 14.21 0.65 36.11
CA ASN A 110 13.18 -0.40 36.01
C ASN A 110 11.99 -0.10 35.07
N LYS A 111 12.06 0.96 34.26
CA LYS A 111 11.11 1.25 33.18
C LYS A 111 11.79 1.10 31.83
N ILE A 112 11.02 0.80 30.80
CA ILE A 112 11.52 0.71 29.42
C ILE A 112 11.69 2.12 28.88
N SER A 113 12.92 2.53 28.57
CA SER A 113 13.23 3.83 27.97
C SER A 113 13.28 3.79 26.45
N TYR A 114 13.52 2.62 25.86
CA TYR A 114 13.50 2.42 24.42
C TYR A 114 12.94 1.03 24.10
N TYR A 115 12.10 0.97 23.07
CA TYR A 115 11.56 -0.24 22.48
C TYR A 115 11.78 -0.19 20.97
N SER A 116 12.26 -1.28 20.38
CA SER A 116 12.14 -1.48 18.94
C SER A 116 11.71 -2.88 18.61
N SER A 117 11.02 -3.03 17.49
CA SER A 117 10.65 -4.34 16.97
C SER A 117 10.84 -4.40 15.47
N VAL A 118 11.45 -5.49 15.02
CA VAL A 118 11.79 -5.74 13.63
C VAL A 118 11.07 -6.99 13.16
N VAL A 119 10.31 -6.85 12.08
CA VAL A 119 9.66 -7.94 11.35
C VAL A 119 9.79 -7.67 9.85
N ASP A 120 9.72 -8.71 9.04
CA ASP A 120 9.65 -8.56 7.59
C ASP A 120 8.22 -8.22 7.15
N ILE A 121 7.93 -6.92 7.02
CA ILE A 121 6.63 -6.43 6.54
C ILE A 121 6.34 -6.92 5.11
N GLN A 122 7.36 -7.05 4.25
CA GLN A 122 7.14 -7.50 2.87
C GLN A 122 6.69 -8.96 2.84
N SER A 123 7.27 -9.81 3.69
CA SER A 123 6.83 -11.21 3.85
C SER A 123 5.38 -11.28 4.35
N ILE A 124 5.01 -10.44 5.34
CA ILE A 124 3.63 -10.39 5.83
C ILE A 124 2.69 -9.98 4.70
N LEU A 125 2.95 -8.87 4.00
CA LEU A 125 2.11 -8.40 2.90
C LEU A 125 2.00 -9.45 1.78
N GLY A 126 3.10 -10.14 1.46
CA GLY A 126 3.14 -11.26 0.53
C GLY A 126 2.13 -12.36 0.90
N GLN A 127 2.15 -12.83 2.14
CA GLN A 127 1.18 -13.84 2.64
C GLN A 127 -0.26 -13.35 2.53
N LEU A 128 -0.53 -12.08 2.85
CA LEU A 128 -1.87 -11.50 2.73
C LEU A 128 -2.33 -11.43 1.27
N MET A 129 -1.41 -11.15 0.34
CA MET A 129 -1.67 -10.93 -1.09
C MET A 129 -1.51 -12.18 -1.97
N GLU A 130 -0.94 -13.29 -1.51
CA GLU A 130 -0.63 -14.48 -2.34
C GLU A 130 -1.83 -15.10 -3.11
N SER A 131 -3.08 -14.82 -2.70
CA SER A 131 -4.28 -15.27 -3.43
C SER A 131 -4.77 -14.22 -4.41
N SER A 132 -4.47 -12.93 -4.18
CA SER A 132 -4.58 -11.91 -5.21
C SER A 132 -3.47 -12.07 -6.26
N LEU A 133 -2.28 -12.55 -5.89
CA LEU A 133 -1.21 -12.88 -6.82
C LEU A 133 -1.53 -14.13 -7.66
N ALA A 134 -2.11 -15.20 -7.09
CA ALA A 134 -2.59 -16.34 -7.88
C ALA A 134 -3.80 -15.99 -8.78
N GLN A 135 -4.62 -15.01 -8.40
CA GLN A 135 -5.60 -14.38 -9.31
C GLN A 135 -4.92 -13.52 -10.39
N CYS A 136 -3.77 -12.92 -10.09
CA CYS A 136 -2.92 -12.25 -11.08
C CYS A 136 -2.17 -13.22 -12.01
N GLU A 137 -1.85 -14.45 -11.58
CA GLU A 137 -1.15 -15.44 -12.41
C GLU A 137 -2.00 -15.96 -13.58
N ASN A 138 -3.32 -15.78 -13.54
CA ASN A 138 -4.20 -16.03 -14.70
C ASN A 138 -4.41 -14.80 -15.60
N LEU A 139 -3.89 -13.63 -15.24
CA LEU A 139 -3.68 -12.56 -16.20
C LEU A 139 -2.40 -12.93 -16.96
N LYS A 140 -2.56 -13.50 -18.18
CA LYS A 140 -1.51 -13.50 -19.21
C LYS A 140 -0.66 -12.26 -19.01
N LEU A 141 0.65 -12.38 -18.79
CA LEU A 141 1.58 -11.26 -18.55
C LEU A 141 1.26 -10.10 -19.52
N ARG A 142 0.35 -9.21 -19.11
CA ARG A 142 -0.13 -8.10 -19.94
C ARG A 142 1.02 -7.11 -19.85
N SER A 143 1.44 -6.56 -20.99
CA SER A 143 2.51 -5.57 -20.92
C SER A 143 2.03 -4.41 -20.03
N PRO A 144 2.91 -3.74 -19.26
CA PRO A 144 2.50 -2.61 -18.41
C PRO A 144 1.68 -1.53 -19.14
N LEU A 145 1.85 -1.44 -20.46
CA LEU A 145 1.07 -0.59 -21.34
C LEU A 145 -0.39 -1.06 -21.50
N GLU A 146 -0.62 -2.36 -21.60
CA GLU A 146 -1.96 -2.96 -21.70
C GLU A 146 -2.78 -2.68 -20.44
N ASP A 147 -2.14 -2.77 -19.27
CA ASP A 147 -2.77 -2.43 -18.00
C ASP A 147 -3.13 -0.94 -17.93
N LEU A 148 -2.28 -0.07 -18.50
CA LEU A 148 -2.55 1.37 -18.56
C LEU A 148 -3.78 1.70 -19.42
N TYR A 149 -3.97 1.00 -20.54
CA TYR A 149 -5.19 1.13 -21.35
C TYR A 149 -6.44 0.75 -20.56
N ASP A 150 -6.38 -0.35 -19.80
CA ASP A 150 -7.51 -0.86 -19.02
C ASP A 150 -7.84 0.11 -17.87
N VAL A 151 -6.84 0.65 -17.18
CA VAL A 151 -7.02 1.67 -16.13
C VAL A 151 -7.68 2.93 -16.68
N ILE A 152 -7.22 3.46 -17.81
CA ILE A 152 -7.82 4.69 -18.38
C ILE A 152 -9.25 4.44 -18.85
N GLN A 153 -9.55 3.27 -19.41
CA GLN A 153 -10.92 2.88 -19.75
C GLN A 153 -11.80 2.82 -18.50
N GLN A 154 -11.33 2.20 -17.41
CA GLN A 154 -12.09 2.16 -16.15
C GLN A 154 -12.34 3.54 -15.55
N LEU A 155 -11.37 4.45 -15.64
CA LEU A 155 -11.49 5.79 -15.06
C LEU A 155 -12.34 6.76 -15.89
N LEU A 156 -12.35 6.64 -17.22
CA LEU A 156 -13.07 7.55 -18.10
C LEU A 156 -14.38 6.94 -18.63
N SER A 157 -14.27 5.81 -19.33
CA SER A 157 -15.41 5.06 -19.86
C SER A 157 -14.96 3.68 -20.38
N PRO A 158 -15.56 2.58 -19.91
CA PRO A 158 -15.14 1.22 -20.29
C PRO A 158 -15.42 0.89 -21.76
N PHE A 159 -16.15 1.76 -22.47
CA PHE A 159 -16.47 1.60 -23.89
C PHE A 159 -15.44 2.28 -24.81
N LEU A 160 -14.42 2.95 -24.25
CA LEU A 160 -13.35 3.53 -25.04
C LEU A 160 -12.47 2.44 -25.65
N THR A 161 -12.26 2.53 -26.96
CA THR A 161 -11.25 1.73 -27.66
C THR A 161 -9.84 2.25 -27.36
N ARG A 162 -8.83 1.40 -27.48
CA ARG A 162 -7.41 1.80 -27.32
C ARG A 162 -7.02 2.98 -28.19
N ARG A 163 -7.50 3.01 -29.43
CA ARG A 163 -7.21 4.09 -30.37
C ARG A 163 -7.82 5.41 -29.92
N GLN A 164 -8.99 5.39 -29.29
CA GLN A 164 -9.60 6.56 -28.68
C GLN A 164 -8.79 7.03 -27.47
N VAL A 165 -8.36 6.12 -26.60
CA VAL A 165 -7.48 6.44 -25.46
C VAL A 165 -6.20 7.12 -25.96
N GLU A 166 -5.52 6.56 -26.96
CA GLU A 166 -4.32 7.17 -27.56
C GLU A 166 -4.56 8.58 -28.08
N CYS A 167 -5.65 8.78 -28.84
CA CYS A 167 -6.00 10.11 -29.35
C CYS A 167 -6.30 11.10 -28.20
N LEU A 168 -7.02 10.68 -27.17
CA LEU A 168 -7.31 11.50 -25.99
C LEU A 168 -6.02 11.88 -25.25
N SER A 169 -5.16 10.90 -24.94
CA SER A 169 -3.87 11.10 -24.28
C SER A 169 -2.98 12.07 -25.06
N LEU A 170 -2.79 11.86 -26.36
CA LEU A 170 -1.97 12.76 -27.18
C LEU A 170 -2.56 14.17 -27.31
N SER A 171 -3.89 14.31 -27.23
CA SER A 171 -4.54 15.62 -27.27
C SER A 171 -4.20 16.52 -26.07
N THR A 172 -3.72 15.94 -24.96
CA THR A 172 -3.26 16.68 -23.77
C THR A 172 -1.91 17.39 -23.98
N LEU A 173 -1.11 16.98 -24.98
CA LEU A 173 0.26 17.47 -25.19
C LEU A 173 0.37 18.70 -26.11
N SER A 174 -0.72 19.46 -26.30
CA SER A 174 -0.77 20.62 -27.21
C SER A 174 -0.31 20.34 -28.64
N LEU A 175 -0.49 19.10 -29.11
CA LEU A 175 -0.16 18.67 -30.47
C LEU A 175 -1.29 18.99 -31.47
N SER A 176 -0.92 19.25 -32.72
CA SER A 176 -1.84 19.33 -33.86
C SER A 176 -2.36 17.95 -34.27
N VAL A 177 -3.50 17.92 -34.96
CA VAL A 177 -4.08 16.67 -35.50
C VAL A 177 -3.09 15.91 -36.40
N LYS A 178 -2.29 16.64 -37.18
CA LYS A 178 -1.26 16.09 -38.08
C LYS A 178 -0.14 15.40 -37.30
N GLU A 179 0.32 16.00 -36.21
CA GLU A 179 1.34 15.41 -35.35
C GLU A 179 0.81 14.15 -34.67
N VAL A 180 -0.42 14.17 -34.16
CA VAL A 180 -1.08 12.99 -33.58
C VAL A 180 -1.22 11.87 -34.62
N ALA A 181 -1.66 12.21 -35.83
CA ALA A 181 -1.79 11.25 -36.94
C ALA A 181 -0.44 10.62 -37.30
N THR A 182 0.64 11.41 -37.28
CA THR A 182 2.01 10.95 -37.54
C THR A 182 2.49 9.99 -36.46
N ILE A 183 2.31 10.34 -35.17
CA ILE A 183 2.66 9.48 -34.02
C ILE A 183 1.93 8.14 -34.11
N LEU A 184 0.64 8.17 -34.41
CA LEU A 184 -0.22 6.97 -34.43
C LEU A 184 -0.19 6.22 -35.77
N LYS A 185 0.51 6.75 -36.79
CA LYS A 185 0.58 6.19 -38.15
C LYS A 185 -0.81 5.95 -38.77
N ILE A 186 -1.70 6.94 -38.64
CA ILE A 186 -3.06 6.93 -39.19
C ILE A 186 -3.36 8.23 -39.98
N LYS A 187 -4.53 8.31 -40.62
CA LYS A 187 -4.97 9.54 -41.31
C LYS A 187 -5.46 10.60 -40.32
N ASP A 188 -5.26 11.88 -40.64
CA ASP A 188 -5.78 13.02 -39.87
C ASP A 188 -7.28 12.93 -39.61
N SER A 189 -8.06 12.51 -40.63
CA SER A 189 -9.50 12.31 -40.53
C SER A 189 -9.88 11.18 -39.56
N SER A 190 -9.03 10.16 -39.42
CA SER A 190 -9.22 9.09 -38.44
C SER A 190 -9.03 9.61 -37.02
N VAL A 191 -8.02 10.44 -36.75
CA VAL A 191 -7.81 11.07 -35.43
C VAL A 191 -9.06 11.86 -35.02
N GLN A 192 -9.58 12.70 -35.91
CA GLN A 192 -10.79 13.50 -35.64
C GLN A 192 -12.01 12.61 -35.38
N THR A 193 -12.16 11.53 -36.14
CA THR A 193 -13.25 10.57 -35.95
C THR A 193 -13.16 9.87 -34.59
N HIS A 194 -11.95 9.44 -34.18
CA HIS A 194 -11.74 8.81 -32.87
C HIS A 194 -12.02 9.79 -31.73
N LEU A 195 -11.52 11.03 -31.80
CA LEU A 195 -11.80 12.06 -30.79
C LEU A 195 -13.30 12.36 -30.70
N LYS A 196 -14.00 12.52 -31.83
CA LYS A 196 -15.45 12.76 -31.84
C LYS A 196 -16.22 11.64 -31.14
N ARG A 197 -15.95 10.38 -31.51
CA ARG A 197 -16.61 9.21 -30.88
C ARG A 197 -16.26 9.07 -29.40
N ALA A 198 -15.02 9.40 -29.02
CA ALA A 198 -14.61 9.38 -27.62
C ALA A 198 -15.33 10.46 -26.81
N PHE A 199 -15.49 11.65 -27.38
CA PHE A 199 -16.23 12.75 -26.77
C PHE A 199 -17.71 12.42 -26.59
N GLU A 200 -18.33 11.74 -27.55
CA GLU A 200 -19.70 11.21 -27.42
C GLU A 200 -19.81 10.23 -26.24
N LEU A 201 -18.85 9.32 -26.06
CA LEU A 201 -18.82 8.37 -24.93
C LEU A 201 -18.63 9.02 -23.56
N LEU A 202 -17.93 10.16 -23.52
CA LEU A 202 -17.67 10.93 -22.29
C LEU A 202 -18.72 12.02 -22.05
N ASN A 203 -19.72 12.14 -22.93
CA ASN A 203 -20.73 13.20 -22.91
C ASN A 203 -20.13 14.61 -22.90
N ILE A 204 -19.09 14.84 -23.71
CA ILE A 204 -18.41 16.13 -23.89
C ILE A 204 -18.50 16.58 -25.35
N SER A 205 -18.54 17.89 -25.57
CA SER A 205 -18.76 18.46 -26.91
C SER A 205 -17.50 18.99 -27.58
N ASN A 206 -16.42 19.25 -26.82
CA ASN A 206 -15.20 19.85 -27.35
C ASN A 206 -13.99 19.63 -26.44
N LYS A 207 -12.81 19.98 -26.96
CA LYS A 207 -11.51 19.82 -26.27
C LYS A 207 -11.42 20.62 -24.97
N LYS A 208 -12.07 21.79 -24.86
CA LYS A 208 -12.06 22.57 -23.61
C LYS A 208 -12.78 21.81 -22.49
N MET A 209 -13.98 21.29 -22.77
CA MET A 209 -14.71 20.46 -21.80
C MET A 209 -13.99 19.15 -21.51
N PHE A 210 -13.29 18.56 -22.48
CA PHE A 210 -12.42 17.42 -22.22
C PHE A 210 -11.33 17.74 -21.19
N MET A 211 -10.62 18.86 -21.34
CA MET A 211 -9.58 19.26 -20.38
C MET A 211 -10.15 19.50 -18.98
N THR A 212 -11.31 20.14 -18.88
CA THR A 212 -12.02 20.30 -17.59
C THR A 212 -12.41 18.95 -17.00
N TYR A 213 -13.02 18.08 -17.80
CA TYR A 213 -13.47 16.75 -17.38
C TYR A 213 -12.32 15.91 -16.78
N ILE A 214 -11.15 15.88 -17.42
CA ILE A 214 -10.03 15.07 -16.93
C ILE A 214 -9.35 15.67 -15.69
N CYS A 215 -9.42 16.99 -15.50
CA CYS A 215 -8.99 17.64 -14.26
C CYS A 215 -9.95 17.29 -13.13
N ASP A 216 -11.26 17.46 -13.35
CA ASP A 216 -12.30 17.23 -12.32
C ASP A 216 -12.34 15.77 -11.87
N ASN A 217 -11.99 14.83 -12.76
CA ASN A 217 -11.93 13.40 -12.48
C ASN A 217 -10.54 12.91 -12.03
N ASN A 218 -9.57 13.80 -11.80
CA ASN A 218 -8.18 13.46 -11.41
C ASN A 218 -7.47 12.48 -12.37
N THR A 219 -7.80 12.53 -13.67
CA THR A 219 -7.24 11.64 -14.71
C THR A 219 -6.23 12.32 -15.63
N ILE A 220 -5.98 13.63 -15.44
CA ILE A 220 -5.05 14.39 -16.29
C ILE A 220 -3.63 13.82 -16.28
N GLU A 221 -3.08 13.47 -15.13
CA GLU A 221 -1.70 12.98 -15.00
C GLU A 221 -1.49 11.66 -15.76
N VAL A 222 -2.43 10.72 -15.63
CA VAL A 222 -2.33 9.41 -16.31
C VAL A 222 -2.41 9.57 -17.85
N LEU A 223 -3.26 10.48 -18.33
CA LEU A 223 -3.36 10.79 -19.76
C LEU A 223 -2.12 11.49 -20.31
N ILE A 224 -1.53 12.43 -19.56
CA ILE A 224 -0.28 13.11 -19.94
C ILE A 224 0.85 12.10 -20.04
N ARG A 225 1.03 11.24 -19.02
CA ARG A 225 2.09 10.21 -19.02
C ARG A 225 1.95 9.27 -20.20
N MET A 226 0.73 8.82 -20.48
CA MET A 226 0.48 7.98 -21.65
C MET A 226 0.76 8.72 -22.96
N GLY A 227 0.37 9.98 -23.08
CA GLY A 227 0.68 10.81 -24.24
C GLY A 227 2.18 10.94 -24.46
N VAL A 228 2.95 11.20 -23.40
CA VAL A 228 4.42 11.32 -23.45
C VAL A 228 5.04 10.00 -23.89
N TYR A 229 4.60 8.88 -23.32
CA TYR A 229 5.05 7.54 -23.70
C TYR A 229 4.80 7.23 -25.18
N LEU A 230 3.60 7.54 -25.68
CA LEU A 230 3.26 7.33 -27.10
C LEU A 230 4.12 8.19 -28.02
N LYS A 231 4.40 9.44 -27.64
CA LYS A 231 5.25 10.36 -28.40
C LYS A 231 6.71 9.88 -28.47
N GLN A 232 7.22 9.25 -27.41
CA GLN A 232 8.59 8.70 -27.35
C GLN A 232 8.80 7.44 -28.19
N LYS A 233 7.72 6.82 -28.68
CA LYS A 233 7.76 5.57 -29.46
C LYS A 233 8.04 5.78 -30.96
N ILE A 234 8.40 7.01 -31.36
CA ILE A 234 8.83 7.37 -32.72
C ILE A 234 10.32 7.14 -32.88
#